data_AF-A0A5K1JR21-F1
#
_entry.id   AF-A0A5K1JR21-F1
#
_cell.length_a   1.000
_cell.length_b   1.000
_cell.length_c   1.000
_cell.angle_alpha   90.00
_cell.angle_beta   90.00
_cell.angle_gamma   90.00
#
_symmetry.space_group_name_H-M   'P 1'
#
loop_
_entity.id
_entity.type
_entity.pdbx_description
1 polymer ?
#
loop_
_entity_poly.entity_id
_entity_poly.type
_entity_poly.pdbx_seq_one_letter_code
_entity_poly.pdbx_strand_id
1 'polypeptide(L)'
;MVTSLTTLFAFLSIATLVYGAEFNPLHHSGPASPYFDAPSQFGVPPSIPAQCTVDQAAYIVRHGSRFPEPGSFAGWQALFNKLQNATYTAIGPLAFLPSWVPPIDDVPHEPLFLSSTGAKEAFDLGVELRKRYRFTKGGDNFTV
;
A
#
# COMPACT_ATOMS: atom_id res chain seq x y z
N MET A 1 22.89 -57.56 -38.79
CA MET A 1 23.42 -56.25 -38.36
C MET A 1 22.35 -55.58 -37.53
N VAL A 2 22.64 -55.41 -36.25
CA VAL A 2 21.73 -54.85 -35.23
C VAL A 2 22.08 -53.37 -35.13
N THR A 3 21.16 -52.46 -35.42
CA THR A 3 21.36 -51.02 -35.16
C THR A 3 20.36 -50.56 -34.12
N SER A 4 20.96 -50.12 -33.03
CA SER A 4 20.43 -49.78 -31.72
C SER A 4 19.35 -48.68 -31.76
N LEU A 5 18.29 -48.91 -30.99
CA LEU A 5 17.25 -47.95 -30.67
C LEU A 5 17.78 -47.02 -29.58
N THR A 6 18.26 -45.83 -29.93
CA THR A 6 18.68 -44.81 -28.97
C THR A 6 17.45 -44.03 -28.47
N THR A 7 17.00 -44.37 -27.28
CA THR A 7 15.99 -43.62 -26.52
C THR A 7 16.57 -42.30 -26.03
N LEU A 8 16.07 -41.18 -26.58
CA LEU A 8 16.42 -39.83 -26.10
C LEU A 8 15.46 -39.44 -24.97
N PHE A 9 15.85 -39.69 -23.71
CA PHE A 9 15.15 -39.15 -22.55
C PHE A 9 15.47 -37.66 -22.41
N ALA A 10 14.54 -36.79 -22.80
CA ALA A 10 14.61 -35.37 -22.49
C ALA A 10 14.22 -35.16 -21.02
N PHE A 11 15.19 -34.89 -20.15
CA PHE A 11 14.95 -34.41 -18.80
C PHE A 11 14.42 -32.97 -18.88
N LEU A 12 13.11 -32.80 -18.73
CA LEU A 12 12.49 -31.50 -18.52
C LEU A 12 12.75 -31.08 -17.08
N SER A 13 13.83 -30.33 -16.83
CA SER A 13 14.06 -29.69 -15.54
C SER A 13 12.98 -28.63 -15.32
N ILE A 14 11.96 -28.97 -14.54
CA ILE A 14 10.97 -28.01 -14.04
C ILE A 14 11.69 -27.15 -13.01
N ALA A 15 12.27 -26.03 -13.44
CA ALA A 15 12.73 -24.99 -12.54
C ALA A 15 11.48 -24.34 -11.94
N THR A 16 11.10 -24.76 -10.73
CA THR A 16 10.13 -24.00 -9.94
C THR A 16 10.79 -22.68 -9.56
N LEU A 17 10.48 -21.61 -10.30
CA LEU A 17 10.75 -20.24 -9.90
C LEU A 17 10.02 -20.02 -8.57
N VAL A 18 10.77 -20.06 -7.47
CA VAL A 18 10.31 -19.52 -6.19
C VAL A 18 10.24 -18.01 -6.38
N TYR A 19 9.08 -17.52 -6.78
CA TYR A 19 8.80 -16.09 -6.81
C TYR A 19 8.64 -15.62 -5.36
N GLY A 20 9.76 -15.34 -4.69
CA GLY A 20 9.72 -14.60 -3.44
C GLY A 20 9.09 -13.24 -3.72
N ALA A 21 8.09 -12.85 -2.93
CA ALA A 21 7.50 -11.52 -3.06
C ALA A 21 8.61 -10.47 -2.90
N GLU A 22 8.75 -9.59 -3.89
CA GLU A 22 9.72 -8.49 -3.86
C GLU A 22 9.43 -7.61 -2.63
N PHE A 23 10.49 -7.19 -1.92
CA PHE A 23 10.34 -6.30 -0.77
C PHE A 23 9.74 -4.97 -1.22
N ASN A 24 8.52 -4.67 -0.78
CA ASN A 24 7.88 -3.38 -1.03
C ASN A 24 8.02 -2.48 0.20
N PRO A 25 8.88 -1.44 0.20
CA PRO A 25 9.05 -0.57 1.36
C PRO A 25 7.74 0.10 1.82
N LEU A 26 6.78 0.31 0.92
CA LEU A 26 5.47 0.86 1.26
C LEU A 26 4.63 -0.12 2.09
N HIS A 27 4.78 -1.44 1.92
CA HIS A 27 4.11 -2.43 2.76
C HIS A 27 4.79 -2.59 4.13
N HIS A 28 6.04 -2.14 4.24
CA HIS A 28 6.88 -2.26 5.43
C HIS A 28 7.06 -0.93 6.19
N SER A 29 6.18 0.07 5.95
CA SER A 29 6.19 1.39 6.61
C SER A 29 5.28 1.47 7.85
N GLY A 30 4.86 0.31 8.38
CA GLY A 30 4.02 0.22 9.59
C GLY A 30 2.70 0.99 9.46
N PRO A 31 2.31 1.83 10.43
CA PRO A 31 1.07 2.59 10.37
C PRO A 31 1.09 3.75 9.35
N ALA A 32 2.22 4.00 8.68
CA ALA A 32 2.35 4.98 7.61
C ALA A 32 2.26 4.37 6.21
N SER A 33 2.16 3.03 6.12
CA SER A 33 1.91 2.34 4.86
C SER A 33 0.58 2.81 4.24
N PRO A 34 0.54 3.15 2.93
CA PRO A 34 -0.70 3.28 2.19
C PRO A 34 -1.52 1.98 2.26
N TYR A 35 -2.81 2.05 1.96
CA TYR A 35 -3.67 0.85 1.98
C TYR A 35 -3.16 -0.22 1.00
N PHE A 36 -3.06 -1.45 1.49
CA PHE A 36 -2.90 -2.65 0.67
C PHE A 36 -3.63 -3.83 1.32
N ASP A 37 -4.09 -4.77 0.50
CA ASP A 37 -4.76 -5.96 1.00
C ASP A 37 -3.75 -6.84 1.75
N ALA A 38 -4.11 -7.21 2.98
CA ALA A 38 -3.32 -8.17 3.75
C ALA A 38 -3.31 -9.52 3.02
N PRO A 39 -2.18 -10.25 3.05
CA PRO A 39 -2.13 -11.60 2.49
C PRO A 39 -3.16 -12.49 3.18
N SER A 40 -3.77 -13.39 2.41
CA SER A 40 -4.74 -14.36 2.95
C SER A 40 -4.10 -15.15 4.08
N GLN A 41 -4.73 -15.10 5.25
CA GLN A 41 -4.36 -15.95 6.37
C GLN A 41 -5.05 -17.31 6.21
N PHE A 42 -4.29 -18.39 6.38
CA PHE A 42 -4.79 -19.76 6.34
C PHE A 42 -5.45 -20.19 5.00
N GLY A 43 -5.21 -19.45 3.92
CA GLY A 43 -5.76 -19.76 2.59
C GLY A 43 -7.28 -19.54 2.47
N VAL A 44 -7.89 -18.80 3.39
CA VAL A 44 -9.32 -18.48 3.32
C VAL A 44 -9.54 -17.38 2.27
N PRO A 45 -10.38 -17.60 1.24
CA PRO A 45 -10.65 -16.58 0.24
C PRO A 45 -11.58 -15.48 0.79
N PRO A 46 -11.41 -14.21 0.38
CA PRO A 46 -12.27 -13.10 0.83
C PRO A 46 -13.64 -13.07 0.14
N SER A 47 -13.87 -13.95 -0.85
CA SER A 47 -15.14 -14.03 -1.58
C SER A 47 -16.26 -14.61 -0.74
N ILE A 48 -17.49 -14.17 -1.00
CA ILE A 48 -18.69 -14.77 -0.43
C ILE A 48 -18.74 -16.26 -0.85
N PRO A 49 -18.87 -17.21 0.08
CA PRO A 49 -18.94 -18.63 -0.25
C PRO A 49 -20.10 -18.94 -1.20
N ALA A 50 -19.95 -20.01 -2.00
CA ALA A 50 -21.00 -20.46 -2.88
C ALA A 50 -22.28 -20.77 -2.09
N GLN A 51 -23.44 -20.38 -2.65
CA GLN A 51 -24.76 -20.57 -2.05
C GLN A 51 -25.03 -19.72 -0.79
N CYS A 52 -24.14 -18.79 -0.43
CA CYS A 52 -24.38 -17.83 0.66
C CYS A 52 -24.76 -16.44 0.12
N THR A 53 -25.53 -15.69 0.91
CA THR A 53 -25.81 -14.26 0.71
C THR A 53 -25.47 -13.52 2.00
N VAL A 54 -24.96 -12.29 1.88
CA VAL A 54 -24.65 -11.45 3.03
C VAL A 54 -25.90 -10.67 3.43
N ASP A 55 -26.36 -10.84 4.66
CA ASP A 55 -27.53 -10.14 5.19
C ASP A 55 -27.16 -8.82 5.90
N GLN A 56 -25.93 -8.71 6.41
CA GLN A 56 -25.40 -7.51 7.08
C GLN A 56 -23.88 -7.43 6.94
N ALA A 57 -23.35 -6.21 6.84
CA ALA A 57 -21.91 -5.94 6.91
C ALA A 57 -21.65 -4.72 7.79
N ALA A 58 -20.57 -4.78 8.57
CA ALA A 58 -20.08 -3.67 9.39
C ALA A 58 -18.58 -3.49 9.16
N TYR A 59 -18.13 -2.25 9.08
CA TYR A 59 -16.75 -1.89 8.80
C TYR A 59 -16.22 -0.94 9.85
N ILE A 60 -15.07 -1.27 10.43
CA ILE A 60 -14.29 -0.36 11.27
C ILE A 60 -13.13 0.11 10.40
N VAL A 61 -13.18 1.38 10.02
CA VAL A 61 -12.24 1.97 9.06
C VAL A 61 -11.34 2.98 9.74
N ARG A 62 -10.05 2.93 9.41
CA ARG A 62 -9.13 4.04 9.71
C ARG A 62 -9.32 5.13 8.65
N HIS A 63 -8.93 6.35 8.98
CA HIS A 63 -8.73 7.39 7.97
C HIS A 63 -7.72 6.94 6.90
N GLY A 64 -7.82 7.50 5.68
CA GLY A 64 -6.84 7.28 4.62
C GLY A 64 -5.48 7.92 4.91
N SER A 65 -4.57 7.81 3.95
CA SER A 65 -3.25 8.45 3.99
C SER A 65 -3.34 9.95 4.28
N ARG A 66 -2.50 10.44 5.17
CA ARG A 66 -2.51 11.84 5.62
C ARG A 66 -1.11 12.42 5.67
N PHE A 67 -1.06 13.74 5.67
CA PHE A 67 0.15 14.48 6.02
C PHE A 67 0.58 14.21 7.48
N PRO A 68 1.87 14.46 7.81
CA PRO A 68 2.37 14.29 9.16
C PRO A 68 1.54 15.09 10.16
N GLU A 69 1.42 14.53 11.36
CA GLU A 69 0.88 15.30 12.49
C GLU A 69 1.90 16.35 12.96
N PRO A 70 1.47 17.43 13.64
CA PRO A 70 2.36 18.52 14.04
C PRO A 70 3.63 18.06 14.79
N GLY A 71 3.52 17.07 15.67
CA GLY A 71 4.67 16.52 16.40
C GLY A 71 5.68 15.81 15.50
N SER A 72 5.21 14.97 14.58
CA SER A 72 6.07 14.31 13.59
C SER A 72 6.69 15.32 12.62
N PHE A 73 5.91 16.32 12.19
CA PHE A 73 6.39 17.37 11.29
C PHE A 73 7.49 18.24 11.91
N ALA A 74 7.38 18.56 13.20
CA ALA A 74 8.45 19.24 13.93
C ALA A 74 9.78 18.46 13.89
N GLY A 75 9.72 17.13 13.97
CA GLY A 75 10.89 16.26 13.79
C GLY A 75 11.50 16.36 12.39
N TRP A 76 10.66 16.43 11.36
CA TRP A 76 11.12 16.59 9.97
C TRP A 76 11.78 17.95 9.74
N GLN A 77 11.22 19.02 10.29
CA GLN A 77 11.81 20.36 10.24
C GLN A 77 13.16 20.41 10.98
N ALA A 78 13.26 19.77 12.14
CA ALA A 78 14.52 19.70 12.88
C ALA A 78 15.61 18.96 12.09
N LEU A 79 15.25 17.85 11.43
CA LEU A 79 16.17 17.12 10.54
C LEU A 79 16.59 17.97 9.34
N PHE A 80 15.64 18.65 8.68
CA PHE A 80 15.92 19.58 7.59
C PHE A 80 16.91 20.66 8.02
N ASN A 81 16.63 21.37 9.11
CA ASN A 81 17.52 22.42 9.63
C ASN A 81 18.91 21.89 9.96
N LYS A 82 19.01 20.68 10.54
CA LYS A 82 20.30 20.05 10.83
C LYS A 82 21.08 19.74 9.56
N LEU A 83 20.42 19.23 8.53
CA LEU A 83 21.04 18.92 7.25
C LEU A 83 21.48 20.19 6.54
N GLN A 84 20.60 21.19 6.40
CA GLN A 84 20.94 22.40 5.63
C GLN A 84 21.98 23.30 6.31
N ASN A 85 22.14 23.21 7.63
CA ASN A 85 23.15 23.97 8.37
C ASN A 85 24.48 23.22 8.55
N ALA A 86 24.60 21.97 8.08
CA ALA A 86 25.82 21.19 8.20
C ALA A 86 26.72 21.31 6.97
N THR A 87 28.03 21.18 7.15
CA THR A 87 29.00 21.05 6.06
C THR A 87 29.24 19.58 5.76
N TYR A 88 28.79 19.10 4.59
CA TYR A 88 28.98 17.71 4.15
C TYR A 88 28.92 17.62 2.62
N THR A 89 29.50 16.55 2.07
CA THR A 89 29.34 16.19 0.66
C THR A 89 28.44 14.96 0.58
N ALA A 90 27.22 15.14 0.08
CA ALA A 90 26.27 14.05 -0.13
C ALA A 90 26.56 13.31 -1.45
N ILE A 91 26.61 11.98 -1.41
CA ILE A 91 26.94 11.15 -2.58
C ILE A 91 25.97 9.97 -2.71
N GLY A 92 25.92 9.37 -3.89
CA GLY A 92 25.11 8.18 -4.15
C GLY A 92 23.62 8.42 -3.89
N PRO A 93 22.90 7.47 -3.26
CA PRO A 93 21.47 7.60 -2.96
C PRO A 93 21.08 8.80 -2.09
N LEU A 94 22.03 9.43 -1.40
CA LEU A 94 21.79 10.59 -0.55
C LEU A 94 22.15 11.93 -1.22
N ALA A 95 22.56 11.92 -2.50
CA ALA A 95 22.96 13.14 -3.22
C ALA A 95 21.84 14.21 -3.30
N PHE A 96 20.58 13.84 -3.02
CA PHE A 96 19.44 14.76 -2.98
C PHE A 96 19.35 15.57 -1.67
N LEU A 97 20.03 15.19 -0.58
CA LEU A 97 19.88 15.84 0.72
C LEU A 97 20.17 17.35 0.73
N PRO A 98 21.17 17.88 -0.02
CA PRO A 98 21.41 19.32 -0.06
C PRO A 98 20.29 20.14 -0.71
N SER A 99 19.43 19.52 -1.53
CA SER A 99 18.28 20.18 -2.16
C SER A 99 16.93 19.70 -1.62
N TRP A 100 16.94 18.77 -0.67
CA TRP A 100 15.74 18.23 -0.08
C TRP A 100 15.05 19.29 0.79
N VAL A 101 13.73 19.43 0.60
CA VAL A 101 12.84 20.23 1.45
C VAL A 101 11.75 19.34 2.03
N PRO A 102 11.22 19.65 3.23
CA PRO A 102 10.08 18.92 3.77
C PRO A 102 8.89 18.97 2.79
N PRO A 103 8.20 17.85 2.54
CA PRO A 103 7.12 17.77 1.56
C PRO A 103 5.80 18.30 2.15
N ILE A 104 5.82 19.55 2.62
CA ILE A 104 4.68 20.30 3.16
C ILE A 104 4.82 21.73 2.65
N ASP A 105 3.92 22.16 1.78
CA ASP A 105 3.93 23.50 1.16
C ASP A 105 2.86 24.44 1.76
N ASP A 106 1.88 23.90 2.49
CA ASP A 106 0.87 24.67 3.21
C ASP A 106 0.74 24.21 4.67
N VAL A 107 1.73 24.59 5.49
CA VAL A 107 1.82 24.21 6.91
C VAL A 107 0.55 24.49 7.73
N PRO A 108 -0.20 25.59 7.52
CA PRO A 108 -1.47 25.81 8.20
C PRO A 108 -2.58 24.79 7.86
N HIS A 109 -2.56 24.17 6.67
CA HIS A 109 -3.70 23.40 6.16
C HIS A 109 -3.40 21.95 5.80
N GLU A 110 -2.14 21.53 5.74
CA GLU A 110 -1.77 20.15 5.43
C GLU A 110 -1.68 19.24 6.66
N PRO A 111 -1.05 19.63 7.80
CA PRO A 111 -0.91 18.73 8.93
C PRO A 111 -2.24 18.16 9.42
N LEU A 112 -2.30 16.83 9.58
CA LEU A 112 -3.48 16.01 9.90
C LEU A 112 -4.53 15.85 8.78
N PHE A 113 -4.45 16.59 7.68
CA PHE A 113 -5.39 16.43 6.57
C PHE A 113 -5.03 15.21 5.72
N LEU A 114 -6.07 14.63 5.11
CA LEU A 114 -5.89 13.58 4.11
C LEU A 114 -5.12 14.14 2.92
N SER A 115 -4.15 13.37 2.43
CA SER A 115 -3.57 13.65 1.12
C SER A 115 -4.57 13.29 0.02
N SER A 116 -4.28 13.70 -1.22
CA SER A 116 -5.06 13.26 -2.39
C SER A 116 -5.12 11.72 -2.48
N THR A 117 -4.03 11.04 -2.13
CA THR A 117 -3.99 9.57 -1.99
C THR A 117 -4.98 9.09 -0.94
N GLY A 118 -4.98 9.66 0.27
CA GLY A 118 -5.89 9.21 1.33
C GLY A 118 -7.36 9.46 1.05
N ALA A 119 -7.67 10.60 0.41
CA ALA A 119 -9.03 10.87 -0.06
C ALA A 119 -9.47 9.84 -1.10
N LYS A 120 -8.58 9.47 -2.03
CA LYS A 120 -8.85 8.43 -3.02
C LYS A 120 -9.01 7.05 -2.39
N GLU A 121 -8.17 6.66 -1.43
CA GLU A 121 -8.29 5.38 -0.70
C GLU A 121 -9.68 5.25 -0.04
N ALA A 122 -10.14 6.29 0.64
CA ALA A 122 -11.46 6.30 1.28
C ALA A 122 -12.60 6.22 0.24
N PHE A 123 -12.48 6.94 -0.87
CA PHE A 123 -13.48 6.92 -1.94
C PHE A 123 -13.56 5.54 -2.61
N ASP A 124 -12.40 4.97 -2.96
CA ASP A 124 -12.30 3.66 -3.62
C ASP A 124 -12.88 2.56 -2.71
N LEU A 125 -12.60 2.60 -1.40
CA LEU A 125 -13.22 1.71 -0.43
C LEU A 125 -14.75 1.84 -0.47
N GLY A 126 -15.29 3.06 -0.42
CA GLY A 126 -16.73 3.29 -0.50
C GLY A 126 -17.36 2.70 -1.77
N VAL A 127 -16.70 2.85 -2.91
CA VAL A 127 -17.12 2.25 -4.19
C VAL A 127 -17.08 0.72 -4.12
N GLU A 128 -16.02 0.13 -3.55
CA GLU A 128 -15.87 -1.31 -3.40
C GLU A 128 -16.99 -1.88 -2.52
N LEU A 129 -17.23 -1.31 -1.33
CA LEU A 129 -18.27 -1.78 -0.42
C LEU A 129 -19.66 -1.70 -1.05
N ARG A 130 -19.93 -0.61 -1.78
CA ARG A 130 -21.18 -0.44 -2.51
C ARG A 130 -21.36 -1.52 -3.59
N LYS A 131 -20.32 -1.81 -4.37
CA LYS A 131 -20.36 -2.86 -5.40
C LYS A 131 -20.51 -4.26 -4.79
N ARG A 132 -19.81 -4.52 -3.67
CA ARG A 132 -19.79 -5.81 -2.99
C ARG A 132 -21.13 -6.15 -2.35
N TYR A 133 -21.72 -5.24 -1.59
CA TYR A 133 -22.91 -5.53 -0.79
C TYR A 133 -24.22 -5.00 -1.35
N ARG A 134 -24.17 -3.92 -2.13
CA ARG A 134 -25.37 -3.32 -2.74
C ARG A 134 -26.47 -2.92 -1.73
N PHE A 135 -26.11 -2.73 -0.45
CA PHE A 135 -27.07 -2.47 0.64
C PHE A 135 -27.71 -1.08 0.62
N THR A 136 -27.23 -0.15 -0.21
CA THR A 136 -27.87 1.15 -0.41
C THR A 136 -28.36 1.29 -1.84
N LYS A 137 -29.64 1.66 -2.02
CA LYS A 137 -30.08 2.16 -3.33
C LYS A 137 -29.27 3.42 -3.64
N GLY A 138 -28.87 3.58 -4.90
CA GLY A 138 -28.09 4.75 -5.29
C GLY A 138 -28.89 6.01 -5.07
N GLY A 139 -28.36 6.94 -4.28
CA GLY A 139 -29.01 8.23 -4.01
C GLY A 139 -29.82 8.31 -2.72
N ASP A 140 -29.94 7.23 -1.93
CA ASP A 140 -30.48 7.34 -0.58
C ASP A 140 -29.43 8.00 0.33
N ASN A 141 -29.84 9.06 1.04
CA ASN A 141 -28.95 9.88 1.86
C ASN A 141 -28.12 9.01 2.81
N PHE A 142 -26.80 9.17 2.74
CA PHE A 142 -25.84 8.54 3.63
C PHE A 142 -25.88 9.26 4.98
N THR A 143 -26.87 8.95 5.83
CA THR A 143 -26.83 9.37 7.24
C THR A 143 -25.93 8.40 8.00
N VAL A 144 -24.78 8.93 8.42
CA VAL A 144 -23.87 8.34 9.40
C VAL A 144 -24.56 8.29 10.76
#